data_AF-A0A2Z7ALY4-F1
#
_entry.id   AF-A0A2Z7ALY4-F1
#
_cell.length_a   1.000
_cell.length_b   1.000
_cell.length_c   1.000
_cell.angle_alpha   90.00
_cell.angle_beta   90.00
_cell.angle_gamma   90.00
#
_symmetry.space_group_name_H-M   'P 1'
#
loop_
_entity.id
_entity.type
_entity.pdbx_description
1 polymer ?
#
loop_
_entity_poly.entity_id
_entity_poly.type
_entity_poly.pdbx_seq_one_letter_code
_entity_poly.pdbx_strand_id
1 'polypeptide(L)'
;MVDIDVGIPTAFDPFAEAKDSGAAGAKEYVHIRIQQRNGKKSLTTVQGLKKEFSYEKILKDVKKEFCCNGNVVHDKELGKVIQLQGDQRKNVSQFLINAGLVKKDQIKIHGF
;
A
#
# COMPACT_ATOMS: atom_id res chain seq x y z
N MET A 1 18.61 -13.93 57.20
CA MET A 1 19.16 -14.89 56.23
C MET A 1 18.39 -14.71 54.94
N VAL A 2 19.09 -14.13 53.96
CA VAL A 2 18.90 -14.11 52.50
C VAL A 2 17.59 -13.56 51.90
N ASP A 3 17.71 -12.32 51.41
CA ASP A 3 16.98 -11.71 50.29
C ASP A 3 16.77 -12.68 49.13
N ILE A 4 15.56 -12.70 48.55
CA ILE A 4 15.38 -12.99 47.13
C ILE A 4 14.22 -12.11 46.60
N ASP A 5 14.57 -10.88 46.24
CA ASP A 5 13.83 -10.09 45.26
C ASP A 5 13.93 -10.84 43.92
N VAL A 6 12.95 -11.70 43.62
CA VAL A 6 12.82 -12.30 42.28
C VAL A 6 12.26 -11.20 41.38
N GLY A 7 13.15 -10.32 40.94
CA GLY A 7 12.95 -9.52 39.75
C GLY A 7 12.67 -10.48 38.59
N ILE A 8 11.39 -10.68 38.28
CA ILE A 8 10.96 -11.34 37.06
C ILE A 8 11.60 -10.53 35.93
N PRO A 9 12.58 -11.07 35.17
CA PRO A 9 13.06 -10.34 34.01
C PRO A 9 11.85 -10.17 33.10
N THR A 10 11.43 -8.92 32.93
CA THR A 10 10.41 -8.51 31.98
C THR A 10 10.64 -9.28 30.69
N ALA A 11 9.66 -10.10 30.32
CA ALA A 11 9.73 -11.07 29.23
C ALA A 11 10.65 -10.58 28.11
N PHE A 12 11.84 -11.16 28.05
CA PHE A 12 12.80 -10.90 26.99
C PHE A 12 12.13 -11.40 25.71
N ASP A 13 11.56 -10.48 24.93
CA ASP A 13 10.92 -10.77 23.66
C ASP A 13 12.03 -10.89 22.60
N PRO A 14 12.42 -12.10 22.17
CA PRO A 14 13.50 -12.32 21.22
C PRO A 14 13.18 -11.77 19.82
N PHE A 15 11.94 -11.31 19.58
CA PHE A 15 11.56 -10.61 18.35
C PHE A 15 11.61 -9.09 18.47
N ALA A 16 11.94 -8.52 19.64
CA ALA A 16 12.06 -7.08 19.82
C ALA A 16 13.22 -6.48 19.00
N GLU A 17 14.39 -7.14 18.94
CA GLU A 17 15.51 -6.71 18.08
C GLU A 17 15.28 -7.00 16.59
N ALA A 18 14.42 -7.98 16.26
CA ALA A 18 14.09 -8.32 14.88
C ALA A 18 13.12 -7.31 14.21
N LYS A 19 12.48 -6.42 14.98
CA LYS A 19 11.62 -5.37 14.42
C LYS A 19 12.41 -4.31 13.64
N ASP A 20 13.64 -4.02 14.04
CA ASP A 20 14.44 -2.95 13.45
C ASP A 20 15.23 -3.42 12.20
N SER A 21 15.68 -4.68 12.19
CA SER A 21 16.52 -5.22 11.11
C SER A 21 15.77 -5.95 9.99
N GLY A 22 14.44 -6.12 10.09
CA GLY A 22 13.77 -7.01 9.14
C GLY A 22 12.28 -7.18 9.29
N ALA A 23 11.52 -6.15 9.66
CA ALA A 23 10.10 -6.17 9.36
C ALA A 23 9.94 -6.28 7.84
N ALA A 24 9.58 -7.47 7.34
CA ALA A 24 9.21 -7.72 5.94
C ALA A 24 8.03 -6.85 5.44
N GLY A 25 7.55 -5.91 6.26
CA GLY A 25 6.52 -4.91 5.99
C GLY A 25 6.97 -3.43 5.99
N ALA A 26 8.25 -3.09 6.20
CA ALA A 26 8.70 -1.68 6.27
C ALA A 26 9.28 -1.11 4.96
N LYS A 27 9.38 -1.92 3.90
CA LYS A 27 9.61 -1.36 2.56
C LYS A 27 8.29 -0.75 2.10
N GLU A 28 8.32 0.54 1.78
CA GLU A 28 7.19 1.32 1.29
C GLU A 28 6.77 0.79 -0.11
N TYR A 29 6.04 -0.32 -0.09
CA TYR A 29 5.55 -0.99 -1.28
C TYR A 29 4.23 -0.37 -1.71
N VAL A 30 4.09 -0.14 -3.01
CA VAL A 30 2.82 0.24 -3.62
C VAL A 30 2.05 -1.03 -3.94
N HIS A 31 0.89 -1.16 -3.30
CA HIS A 31 0.01 -2.30 -3.47
C HIS A 31 -1.11 -1.94 -4.44
N ILE A 32 -1.19 -2.68 -5.54
CA ILE A 32 -2.31 -2.60 -6.48
C ILE A 32 -3.19 -3.81 -6.22
N ARG A 33 -4.39 -3.59 -5.66
CA ARG A 33 -5.35 -4.66 -5.36
C ARG A 33 -6.57 -4.53 -6.24
N ILE A 34 -7.13 -5.64 -6.69
CA ILE A 34 -8.43 -5.69 -7.37
C ILE A 34 -9.47 -6.20 -6.38
N GLN A 35 -10.63 -5.55 -6.38
CA GLN A 35 -11.83 -6.01 -5.67
C GLN A 35 -12.99 -6.10 -6.66
N GLN A 36 -13.80 -7.14 -6.56
CA GLN A 36 -15.01 -7.24 -7.38
C GLN A 36 -16.12 -6.43 -6.71
N ARG A 37 -16.70 -5.48 -7.45
CA ARG A 37 -17.77 -4.62 -6.95
C ARG A 37 -19.13 -5.26 -7.11
N ASN A 38 -19.50 -5.64 -8.33
CA ASN A 38 -20.79 -6.25 -8.68
C ASN A 38 -20.65 -7.11 -9.94
N GLY A 39 -20.82 -8.43 -9.84
CA GLY A 39 -20.75 -9.32 -11.00
C GLY A 39 -19.47 -9.09 -11.80
N LYS A 40 -19.56 -8.62 -13.05
CA LYS A 40 -18.38 -8.36 -13.90
C LYS A 40 -17.66 -7.03 -13.61
N LYS A 41 -18.19 -6.17 -12.72
CA LYS A 41 -17.57 -4.88 -12.39
C LYS A 41 -16.52 -5.05 -11.30
N SER A 42 -15.31 -4.59 -11.57
CA SER A 42 -14.19 -4.59 -10.62
C SER A 42 -13.79 -3.16 -10.24
N LEU A 43 -13.11 -3.04 -9.12
CA LEU A 43 -12.53 -1.83 -8.57
C LEU A 43 -11.04 -2.10 -8.34
N THR A 44 -10.18 -1.28 -8.93
CA THR A 44 -8.74 -1.34 -8.67
C THR A 44 -8.40 -0.29 -7.60
N THR A 45 -7.72 -0.70 -6.55
CA THR A 45 -7.26 0.18 -5.47
C THR A 45 -5.74 0.24 -5.46
N VAL A 46 -5.20 1.46 -5.39
CA VAL A 46 -3.78 1.72 -5.26
C VAL A 46 -3.51 2.24 -3.86
N GLN A 47 -2.71 1.49 -3.10
CA GLN A 47 -2.36 1.79 -1.71
C GLN A 47 -0.85 1.98 -1.60
N GLY A 48 -0.40 2.74 -0.61
CA GLY A 48 1.03 2.92 -0.33
C GLY A 48 1.74 3.98 -1.16
N LEU A 49 0.99 4.92 -1.76
CA LEU A 49 1.60 6.11 -2.38
C LEU A 49 2.10 7.08 -1.29
N LYS A 50 3.23 7.74 -1.53
CA LYS A 50 3.73 8.79 -0.62
C LYS A 50 2.74 9.93 -0.49
N LYS A 51 2.61 10.46 0.72
CA LYS A 51 1.71 11.59 1.02
C LYS A 51 2.14 12.91 0.35
N GLU A 52 3.40 13.00 -0.05
CA GLU A 52 4.00 14.17 -0.70
C GLU A 52 3.54 14.35 -2.15
N PHE A 53 3.01 13.29 -2.79
CA PHE A 53 2.52 13.39 -4.15
C PHE A 53 1.13 14.04 -4.21
N SER A 54 0.91 14.85 -5.25
CA SER A 54 -0.41 15.41 -5.54
C SER A 54 -1.32 14.36 -6.17
N TYR A 55 -2.12 13.69 -5.34
CA TYR A 55 -3.12 12.69 -5.76
C TYR A 55 -4.10 13.22 -6.80
N GLU A 56 -4.40 14.52 -6.78
CA GLU A 56 -5.34 15.16 -7.71
C GLU A 56 -4.79 15.23 -9.12
N LYS A 57 -3.48 15.52 -9.27
CA LYS A 57 -2.80 15.52 -10.58
C LYS A 57 -2.74 14.12 -11.15
N ILE A 58 -2.30 13.16 -10.33
CA ILE A 58 -2.27 11.73 -10.69
C ILE A 58 -3.65 11.28 -11.16
N LEU A 59 -4.73 11.65 -10.44
CA LEU A 59 -6.08 11.28 -10.86
C LEU A 59 -6.53 11.90 -12.18
N LYS A 60 -6.14 13.14 -12.47
CA LYS A 60 -6.46 13.77 -13.76
C LYS A 60 -5.76 13.05 -14.91
N ASP A 61 -4.49 12.73 -14.73
CA ASP A 61 -3.69 12.04 -15.75
C ASP A 61 -4.19 10.61 -15.98
N VAL A 62 -4.43 9.87 -14.90
CA VAL A 62 -4.99 8.50 -14.91
C VAL A 62 -6.39 8.47 -15.55
N LYS A 63 -7.25 9.48 -15.27
CA LYS A 63 -8.57 9.59 -15.92
C LYS A 63 -8.46 9.84 -17.42
N LYS A 64 -7.50 10.66 -17.84
CA LYS A 64 -7.27 11.00 -19.25
C LYS A 64 -6.68 9.82 -20.03
N GLU A 65 -5.77 9.08 -19.43
CA GLU A 65 -5.04 7.99 -20.09
C GLU A 65 -5.85 6.69 -20.14
N PHE A 66 -6.61 6.37 -19.09
CA PHE A 66 -7.38 5.12 -19.04
C PHE A 66 -8.86 5.27 -19.39
N CYS A 67 -9.34 6.49 -19.65
CA CYS A 67 -10.77 6.78 -19.89
C CYS A 67 -11.70 6.19 -18.82
N CYS A 68 -11.19 6.02 -17.61
CA CYS A 68 -11.90 5.39 -16.49
C CYS A 68 -12.27 6.44 -15.44
N ASN A 69 -13.37 6.21 -14.73
CA ASN A 69 -13.67 7.03 -13.56
C ASN A 69 -12.85 6.56 -12.34
N GLY A 70 -12.53 7.51 -11.47
CA GLY A 70 -11.72 7.28 -10.28
C GLY A 70 -11.98 8.30 -9.18
N ASN A 71 -11.74 7.89 -7.95
CA ASN A 71 -11.90 8.70 -6.75
C ASN A 71 -10.69 8.57 -5.82
N VAL A 72 -10.39 9.63 -5.05
CA VAL A 72 -9.52 9.50 -3.89
C VAL A 72 -10.38 9.19 -2.68
N VAL A 73 -10.06 8.11 -1.98
CA VAL A 73 -10.68 7.79 -0.70
C VAL A 73 -9.63 7.96 0.39
N HIS A 74 -10.06 8.47 1.54
CA HIS A 74 -9.20 8.61 2.70
C HIS A 74 -9.64 7.63 3.76
N ASP A 75 -8.80 6.62 3.99
CA ASP A 75 -8.98 5.62 5.03
C ASP A 75 -8.10 5.97 6.24
N LYS A 76 -8.65 5.81 7.45
CA LYS A 76 -7.94 6.14 8.70
C LYS A 76 -6.71 5.25 8.94
N GLU A 77 -6.76 4.00 8.48
CA GLU A 77 -5.68 3.02 8.67
C GLU A 77 -4.72 2.94 7.49
N LEU A 78 -5.23 2.99 6.26
CA LEU A 78 -4.44 2.81 5.03
C LEU A 78 -3.99 4.15 4.42
N GLY A 79 -4.47 5.27 4.94
CA GLY A 79 -4.18 6.60 4.45
C GLY A 79 -4.98 6.95 3.19
N LYS A 80 -4.37 7.74 2.30
CA LYS A 80 -5.01 8.23 1.09
C LYS A 80 -4.83 7.20 -0.03
N VAL A 81 -5.92 6.64 -0.52
CA VAL A 81 -5.93 5.58 -1.54
C VAL A 81 -6.64 6.05 -2.80
N ILE A 82 -6.16 5.61 -3.96
CA ILE A 82 -6.83 5.89 -5.25
C ILE A 82 -7.65 4.68 -5.64
N GLN A 83 -8.93 4.91 -5.91
CA GLN A 83 -9.85 3.89 -6.42
C GLN A 83 -10.17 4.18 -7.88
N LEU A 84 -10.05 3.17 -8.73
CA LEU A 84 -10.35 3.22 -10.15
C LEU A 84 -11.41 2.18 -10.51
N GLN A 85 -12.25 2.51 -11.48
CA GLN A 85 -13.23 1.55 -12.01
C GLN A 85 -12.59 0.62 -13.04
N GLY A 86 -12.93 -0.67 -12.97
CA GLY A 86 -12.40 -1.72 -13.84
C GLY A 86 -11.16 -2.43 -13.28
N ASP A 87 -10.70 -3.46 -14.00
CA ASP A 87 -9.37 -4.05 -13.81
C ASP A 87 -8.36 -3.22 -14.59
N GLN A 88 -7.57 -2.43 -13.88
CA GLN A 88 -6.53 -1.57 -14.46
C GLN A 88 -5.14 -1.96 -13.94
N ARG A 89 -4.94 -3.19 -13.44
CA ARG A 89 -3.69 -3.55 -12.73
C ARG A 89 -2.42 -3.36 -13.57
N LYS A 90 -2.49 -3.72 -14.85
CA LYS A 90 -1.36 -3.63 -15.80
C LYS A 90 -1.07 -2.18 -16.15
N ASN A 91 -2.14 -1.46 -16.46
CA ASN A 91 -2.14 -0.06 -16.86
C ASN A 91 -1.60 0.86 -15.74
N VAL A 92 -2.10 0.67 -14.52
CA VAL A 92 -1.63 1.40 -13.33
C VAL A 92 -0.17 1.07 -13.02
N SER A 93 0.23 -0.21 -13.10
CA SER A 93 1.62 -0.58 -12.89
C SER A 93 2.55 0.08 -13.91
N GLN A 94 2.17 0.14 -15.19
CA GLN A 94 2.95 0.81 -16.22
C GLN A 94 3.00 2.32 -16.01
N PHE A 95 1.87 2.94 -15.66
CA PHE A 95 1.82 4.37 -15.37
C PHE A 95 2.75 4.79 -14.24
N LEU A 96 2.75 4.04 -13.13
CA LEU A 96 3.61 4.36 -11.98
C LEU A 96 5.10 4.27 -12.32
N ILE A 97 5.47 3.34 -13.22
CA ILE A 97 6.84 3.19 -13.72
C ILE A 97 7.18 4.32 -14.69
N ASN A 98 6.31 4.60 -15.66
CA ASN A 98 6.52 5.63 -16.69
C ASN A 98 6.58 7.04 -16.09
N ALA A 99 5.74 7.33 -15.10
CA ALA A 99 5.74 8.59 -14.38
C ALA A 99 6.94 8.75 -13.43
N GLY A 100 7.78 7.70 -13.28
CA GLY A 100 8.94 7.71 -12.39
C GLY A 100 8.58 7.80 -10.90
N LEU A 101 7.32 7.54 -10.54
CA LEU A 101 6.82 7.67 -9.17
C LEU A 101 7.28 6.51 -8.29
N VAL A 102 7.40 5.32 -8.87
CA VAL A 102 7.66 4.07 -8.15
C VAL A 102 8.57 3.17 -8.99
N LYS A 103 9.55 2.52 -8.34
CA LYS A 103 10.38 1.50 -9.01
C LYS A 103 9.60 0.21 -9.19
N LYS A 104 9.92 -0.57 -10.23
CA LYS A 104 9.26 -1.86 -10.52
C LYS A 104 9.33 -2.84 -9.34
N ASP A 105 10.45 -2.87 -8.62
CA ASP A 105 10.63 -3.69 -7.42
C ASP A 105 9.71 -3.34 -6.25
N GLN A 106 9.18 -2.11 -6.23
CA GLN A 106 8.31 -1.63 -5.16
C GLN A 106 6.83 -1.84 -5.45
N ILE A 107 6.46 -2.36 -6.62
CA ILE A 107 5.06 -2.59 -7.00
C ILE A 107 4.69 -4.04 -6.69
N LYS A 108 3.69 -4.22 -5.83
CA LYS A 108 3.08 -5.52 -5.53
C LYS A 108 1.67 -5.55 -6.10
N ILE A 109 1.47 -6.36 -7.13
CA ILE A 109 0.17 -6.57 -7.76
C ILE A 109 -0.51 -7.75 -7.07
N HIS A 110 -1.67 -7.48 -6.48
CA HIS A 110 -2.55 -8.48 -5.88
C HIS A 110 -3.74 -8.69 -6.82
N GLY A 111 -3.78 -9.87 -7.43
CA GLY A 111 -4.88 -10.31 -8.29
C GLY A 111 -6.01 -10.98 -7.50
N PHE A 112 -6.98 -11.48 -8.25
CA PHE A 112 -7.91 -12.51 -7.80
C PHE A 112 -7.20 -13.85 -7.65
#